data_AF-A0A2V6S9Q9-F1
#
_entry.id   AF-A0A2V6S9Q9-F1
#
_cell.length_a   1.000
_cell.length_b   1.000
_cell.length_c   1.000
_cell.angle_alpha   90.00
_cell.angle_beta   90.00
_cell.angle_gamma   90.00
#
_symmetry.space_group_name_H-M   'P 1'
#
loop_
_entity.id
_entity.type
_entity.pdbx_description
1 polymer ?
#
loop_
_entity_poly.entity_id
_entity_poly.type
_entity_poly.pdbx_seq_one_letter_code
_entity_poly.pdbx_strand_id
1 'polypeptide(L)'
;MDPSEQKHAERLGAEAKELDAKAGKAGTADGQRRVTDAIAKDFKVDPSVVTDLRNRKMGFGEITIALALSQELMKQDKTMSQQQALDTILAKRVAGEGWGKIAHDLHLKLGHVRSKVEKAEKQVARVERSEKAEKAEKPEKMEKVEKMEKPEKPAKVERPGR
;
A
#
# COMPACT_ATOMS: atom_id res chain seq x y z
N MET A 1 -16.92 -5.35 -28.56
CA MET A 1 -16.07 -5.97 -27.53
C MET A 1 -14.69 -6.11 -28.15
N ASP A 2 -13.81 -5.17 -27.85
CA ASP A 2 -12.43 -5.24 -28.31
C ASP A 2 -11.69 -6.31 -27.49
N PRO A 3 -11.18 -7.38 -28.12
CA PRO A 3 -10.55 -8.50 -27.40
C PRO A 3 -9.32 -8.07 -26.58
N SER A 4 -8.70 -6.95 -26.94
CA SER A 4 -7.60 -6.33 -26.20
C SER A 4 -8.06 -5.75 -24.85
N GLU A 5 -9.24 -5.14 -24.80
CA GLU A 5 -9.77 -4.54 -23.57
C GLU A 5 -10.22 -5.60 -22.56
N GLN A 6 -10.84 -6.69 -23.04
CA GLN A 6 -11.15 -7.85 -22.20
C GLN A 6 -9.90 -8.47 -21.59
N LYS A 7 -8.81 -8.62 -22.36
CA LYS A 7 -7.53 -9.12 -21.83
C LYS A 7 -6.93 -8.19 -20.77
N HIS A 8 -7.03 -6.87 -20.94
CA HIS A 8 -6.55 -5.92 -19.94
C HIS A 8 -7.38 -5.96 -18.66
N ALA A 9 -8.69 -6.11 -18.79
CA ALA A 9 -9.61 -6.27 -17.66
C ALA A 9 -9.37 -7.54 -16.85
N GLU A 10 -9.18 -8.66 -17.53
CA GLU A 10 -8.96 -9.95 -16.91
C GLU A 10 -7.61 -9.97 -16.18
N ARG A 11 -6.58 -9.39 -16.80
CA ARG A 11 -5.28 -9.18 -16.14
C ARG A 11 -5.39 -8.27 -14.92
N LEU A 12 -6.13 -7.16 -15.00
CA LEU A 12 -6.35 -6.29 -13.84
C LEU A 12 -6.98 -7.06 -12.67
N GLY A 13 -7.96 -7.92 -12.94
CA GLY A 13 -8.55 -8.78 -11.91
C GLY A 13 -7.56 -9.78 -11.32
N ALA A 14 -6.69 -10.36 -12.15
CA ALA A 14 -5.65 -11.29 -11.70
C ALA A 14 -4.56 -10.59 -10.87
N GLU A 15 -4.09 -9.42 -11.33
CA GLU A 15 -3.11 -8.56 -10.64
C GLU A 15 -3.66 -8.11 -9.27
N ALA A 16 -4.92 -7.69 -9.19
CA ALA A 16 -5.58 -7.35 -7.93
C ALA A 16 -5.60 -8.50 -6.92
N LYS A 17 -5.91 -9.71 -7.41
CA LYS A 17 -6.00 -10.91 -6.58
C LYS A 17 -4.61 -11.38 -6.13
N GLU A 18 -3.59 -11.18 -6.95
CA GLU A 18 -2.20 -11.45 -6.57
C GLU A 18 -1.72 -10.47 -5.49
N LEU A 19 -2.08 -9.18 -5.60
CA LEU A 19 -1.84 -8.20 -4.54
C LEU A 19 -2.52 -8.58 -3.24
N ASP A 20 -3.79 -8.94 -3.30
CA ASP A 20 -4.53 -9.36 -2.12
C ASP A 20 -3.88 -10.58 -1.46
N ALA A 21 -3.47 -11.56 -2.26
CA ALA A 21 -2.75 -12.73 -1.75
C ALA A 21 -1.38 -12.36 -1.14
N LYS A 22 -0.64 -11.40 -1.71
CA LYS A 22 0.65 -10.93 -1.18
C LYS A 22 0.50 -10.10 0.08
N ALA A 23 -0.41 -9.11 0.08
CA ALA A 23 -0.71 -8.28 1.23
C ALA A 23 -1.38 -9.09 2.36
N GLY A 24 -2.20 -10.08 2.03
CA GLY A 24 -2.75 -11.06 2.97
C GLY A 24 -1.67 -11.95 3.60
N LYS A 25 -0.65 -12.36 2.83
CA LYS A 25 0.53 -13.07 3.34
C LYS A 25 1.45 -12.19 4.19
N ALA A 26 1.45 -10.88 3.95
CA ALA A 26 2.18 -9.92 4.78
C ALA A 26 1.56 -9.72 6.17
N GLY A 27 0.29 -10.14 6.37
CA GLY A 27 -0.30 -10.68 7.60
C GLY A 27 -0.28 -9.82 8.87
N THR A 28 0.35 -8.65 8.86
CA THR A 28 0.55 -7.79 10.01
C THR A 28 -0.34 -6.56 9.87
N ALA A 29 -1.01 -6.17 10.96
CA ALA A 29 -1.85 -4.97 11.00
C ALA A 29 -1.07 -3.71 10.58
N ASP A 30 0.24 -3.68 10.85
CA ASP A 30 1.18 -2.64 10.41
C ASP A 30 1.38 -2.61 8.88
N GLY A 31 1.64 -3.76 8.25
CA GLY A 31 1.75 -3.85 6.79
C GLY A 31 0.48 -3.33 6.12
N GLN A 32 -0.68 -3.80 6.59
CA GLN A 32 -2.00 -3.36 6.11
C GLN A 32 -2.20 -1.85 6.24
N ARG A 33 -1.88 -1.26 7.40
CA ARG A 33 -2.00 0.19 7.62
C ARG A 33 -1.12 1.00 6.67
N ARG A 34 0.08 0.51 6.34
CA ARG A 34 0.97 1.21 5.40
C ARG A 34 0.53 1.09 3.96
N VAL A 35 0.03 -0.07 3.56
CA VAL A 35 -0.60 -0.21 2.24
C VAL A 35 -1.79 0.74 2.15
N THR A 36 -2.61 0.82 3.21
CA THR A 36 -3.69 1.81 3.32
C THR A 36 -3.19 3.24 3.18
N ASP A 37 -2.14 3.64 3.91
CA ASP A 37 -1.60 5.00 3.87
C ASP A 37 -0.99 5.35 2.50
N ALA A 38 -0.25 4.41 1.90
CA ALA A 38 0.35 4.57 0.58
C ALA A 38 -0.71 4.76 -0.52
N ILE A 39 -1.76 3.93 -0.49
CA ILE A 39 -2.90 4.06 -1.40
C ILE A 39 -3.62 5.39 -1.14
N ALA A 40 -3.91 5.72 0.12
CA ALA A 40 -4.58 6.95 0.50
C ALA A 40 -3.83 8.18 -0.04
N LYS A 41 -2.50 8.19 0.09
CA LYS A 41 -1.63 9.26 -0.37
C LYS A 41 -1.55 9.37 -1.90
N ASP A 42 -1.46 8.24 -2.61
CA ASP A 42 -1.37 8.23 -4.08
C ASP A 42 -2.67 8.72 -4.72
N PHE A 43 -3.81 8.28 -4.18
CA PHE A 43 -5.14 8.64 -4.68
C PHE A 43 -5.72 9.90 -4.04
N LYS A 44 -5.00 10.55 -3.11
CA LYS A 44 -5.47 11.70 -2.31
C LYS A 44 -6.84 11.46 -1.66
N VAL A 45 -7.03 10.26 -1.13
CA VAL A 45 -8.27 9.86 -0.44
C VAL A 45 -8.02 9.74 1.05
N ASP A 46 -9.08 9.81 1.84
CA ASP A 46 -8.94 9.59 3.27
C ASP A 46 -8.61 8.11 3.55
N PRO A 47 -7.63 7.80 4.41
CA PRO A 47 -7.28 6.41 4.76
C PRO A 47 -8.46 5.65 5.37
N SER A 48 -9.46 6.36 5.93
CA SER A 48 -10.70 5.76 6.41
C SER A 48 -11.50 5.11 5.29
N VAL A 49 -11.47 5.65 4.06
CA VAL A 49 -12.17 5.06 2.90
C VAL A 49 -11.57 3.70 2.55
N VAL A 50 -10.23 3.63 2.49
CA VAL A 50 -9.51 2.38 2.23
C VAL A 50 -9.75 1.37 3.35
N THR A 51 -9.78 1.84 4.61
CA THR A 51 -10.06 1.00 5.79
C THR A 51 -11.50 0.47 5.78
N ASP A 52 -12.48 1.28 5.42
CA ASP A 52 -13.89 0.86 5.28
C ASP A 52 -14.05 -0.22 4.21
N LEU A 53 -13.42 -0.02 3.05
CA LEU A 53 -13.43 -1.01 1.97
C LEU A 53 -12.78 -2.33 2.38
N ARG A 54 -11.69 -2.27 3.16
CA ARG A 54 -11.06 -3.46 3.74
C ARG A 54 -12.00 -4.15 4.74
N ASN A 55 -12.76 -3.41 5.53
CA ASN A 55 -13.77 -3.98 6.44
C ASN A 55 -14.92 -4.66 5.66
N ARG A 56 -15.20 -4.23 4.42
CA ARG A 56 -16.12 -4.90 3.50
C ARG A 56 -15.54 -6.17 2.83
N LYS A 57 -14.43 -6.71 3.36
CA LYS A 57 -13.66 -7.85 2.80
C LYS A 57 -13.10 -7.60 1.39
N MET A 58 -12.92 -6.34 1.01
CA MET A 58 -12.30 -6.01 -0.26
C MET A 58 -10.78 -6.06 -0.14
N GLY A 59 -10.12 -6.69 -1.10
CA GLY A 59 -8.66 -6.80 -1.09
C GLY A 59 -7.95 -5.50 -1.43
N PHE A 60 -6.69 -5.32 -1.01
CA PHE A 60 -5.94 -4.09 -1.31
C PHE A 60 -5.80 -3.81 -2.82
N GLY A 61 -5.66 -4.88 -3.62
CA GLY A 61 -5.67 -4.77 -5.08
C GLY A 61 -7.02 -4.30 -5.63
N GLU A 62 -8.13 -4.81 -5.10
CA GLU A 62 -9.47 -4.39 -5.50
C GLU A 62 -9.77 -2.94 -5.10
N ILE A 63 -9.33 -2.53 -3.91
CA ILE A 63 -9.46 -1.15 -3.44
C ILE A 63 -8.66 -0.19 -4.34
N THR A 64 -7.45 -0.59 -4.73
CA THR A 64 -6.58 0.19 -5.62
C THR A 64 -7.23 0.37 -6.99
N ILE A 65 -7.86 -0.68 -7.55
CA ILE A 65 -8.57 -0.57 -8.83
C ILE A 65 -9.81 0.31 -8.71
N ALA A 66 -10.61 0.16 -7.64
CA ALA A 66 -11.77 1.01 -7.40
C ALA A 66 -11.39 2.49 -7.36
N LEU A 67 -10.30 2.82 -6.66
CA LEU A 67 -9.78 4.19 -6.55
C LEU A 67 -9.18 4.70 -7.87
N ALA A 68 -8.49 3.85 -8.62
CA ALA A 68 -7.95 4.21 -9.92
C ALA A 68 -9.05 4.53 -10.94
N LEU A 69 -10.13 3.74 -10.92
CA LEU A 69 -11.32 3.98 -11.74
C LEU A 69 -12.04 5.26 -11.30
N SER A 70 -12.22 5.48 -9.99
CA SER A 70 -12.90 6.69 -9.51
C SER A 70 -12.13 7.96 -9.89
N GLN A 71 -10.79 7.93 -9.79
CA GLN A 71 -9.93 9.04 -10.21
C GLN A 71 -9.96 9.31 -11.71
N GLU A 72 -10.17 8.28 -12.54
CA GLU A 72 -10.32 8.48 -13.99
C GLU A 72 -11.71 9.04 -14.31
N LEU A 73 -12.74 8.56 -13.61
CA LEU A 73 -14.10 9.10 -13.72
C LEU A 73 -14.12 10.59 -13.35
N MET A 74 -13.49 11.00 -12.25
CA MET A 74 -13.41 12.42 -11.86
C MET A 74 -12.68 13.30 -12.88
N LYS A 75 -11.76 12.72 -13.67
CA LYS A 75 -11.06 13.45 -14.74
C LYS A 75 -11.94 13.66 -15.96
N GLN A 76 -12.81 12.70 -16.28
CA GLN A 76 -13.80 12.83 -17.35
C GLN A 76 -14.97 13.71 -16.90
N ASP A 77 -15.56 13.41 -15.74
CA ASP A 77 -16.69 14.09 -15.15
C ASP A 77 -16.25 14.90 -13.93
N LYS A 78 -15.88 16.15 -14.15
CA LYS A 78 -15.58 17.13 -13.08
C LYS A 78 -16.77 17.44 -12.16
N THR A 79 -17.96 16.95 -12.50
CA THR A 79 -19.22 17.15 -11.76
C THR A 79 -19.44 16.08 -10.69
N MET A 80 -18.77 14.93 -10.78
CA MET A 80 -18.94 13.80 -9.86
C MET A 80 -17.91 13.85 -8.73
N SER A 81 -18.38 13.73 -7.49
CA SER A 81 -17.49 13.55 -6.33
C SER A 81 -16.78 12.20 -6.40
N GLN A 82 -15.56 12.14 -5.87
CA GLN A 82 -14.80 10.90 -5.72
C GLN A 82 -15.59 9.80 -5.01
N GLN A 83 -16.40 10.18 -4.02
CA GLN A 83 -17.23 9.23 -3.29
C GLN A 83 -18.36 8.68 -4.15
N GLN A 84 -18.98 9.50 -5.00
CA GLN A 84 -20.03 9.06 -5.92
C GLN A 84 -19.47 8.14 -7.02
N ALA A 85 -18.28 8.48 -7.52
CA ALA A 85 -17.56 7.65 -8.48
C ALA A 85 -17.23 6.28 -7.87
N LEU A 86 -16.69 6.27 -6.64
CA LEU A 86 -16.42 5.04 -5.89
C LEU A 86 -17.69 4.24 -5.66
N ASP A 87 -18.75 4.86 -5.16
CA ASP A 87 -20.02 4.17 -4.88
C ASP A 87 -20.60 3.50 -6.12
N THR A 88 -20.57 4.19 -7.27
CA THR A 88 -21.00 3.64 -8.57
C THR A 88 -20.18 2.40 -8.95
N ILE A 89 -18.85 2.46 -8.79
CA ILE A 89 -17.95 1.34 -9.08
C ILE A 89 -18.20 0.18 -8.12
N LEU A 90 -18.40 0.46 -6.84
CA LEU A 90 -18.70 -0.54 -5.81
C LEU A 90 -20.04 -1.22 -6.08
N ALA A 91 -21.07 -0.46 -6.44
CA ALA A 91 -22.37 -1.00 -6.80
C ALA A 91 -22.27 -1.97 -7.98
N LYS A 92 -21.51 -1.61 -9.02
CA LYS A 92 -21.26 -2.52 -10.16
C LYS A 92 -20.43 -3.74 -9.78
N ARG A 93 -19.47 -3.59 -8.86
CA ARG A 93 -18.69 -4.71 -8.34
C ARG A 93 -19.56 -5.69 -7.56
N VAL A 94 -20.47 -5.18 -6.72
CA VAL A 94 -21.46 -5.99 -5.99
C VAL A 94 -22.46 -6.65 -6.94
N ALA A 95 -22.79 -5.99 -8.06
CA ALA A 95 -23.59 -6.57 -9.13
C ALA A 95 -22.87 -7.69 -9.93
N GLY A 96 -21.63 -8.03 -9.58
CA GLY A 96 -20.84 -9.08 -10.23
C GLY A 96 -20.15 -8.62 -11.51
N GLU A 97 -20.11 -7.31 -11.78
CA GLU A 97 -19.41 -6.80 -12.95
C GLU A 97 -17.89 -6.85 -12.73
N GLY A 98 -17.17 -7.40 -13.72
CA GLY A 98 -15.71 -7.38 -13.74
C GLY A 98 -15.18 -5.96 -13.94
N TRP A 99 -13.98 -5.67 -13.44
CA TRP A 99 -13.33 -4.36 -13.57
C TRP A 99 -13.27 -3.83 -15.00
N GLY A 100 -13.13 -4.73 -15.98
CA GLY A 100 -13.23 -4.39 -17.40
C GLY A 100 -14.55 -3.85 -17.85
N LYS A 101 -15.62 -4.54 -17.43
CA LYS A 101 -16.98 -4.17 -17.80
C LYS A 101 -17.34 -2.84 -17.15
N ILE A 102 -16.95 -2.63 -15.90
CA ILE A 102 -17.11 -1.35 -15.20
C ILE A 102 -16.38 -0.22 -15.93
N ALA A 103 -15.10 -0.41 -16.27
CA ALA A 103 -14.34 0.61 -16.98
C ALA A 103 -14.94 0.93 -18.35
N HIS A 104 -15.35 -0.09 -19.10
CA HIS A 104 -15.96 0.08 -20.41
C HIS A 104 -17.33 0.76 -20.32
N ASP A 105 -18.17 0.37 -19.36
CA ASP A 105 -19.49 0.95 -19.11
C ASP A 105 -19.39 2.44 -18.75
N LEU A 106 -18.34 2.80 -18.01
CA LEU A 106 -18.01 4.19 -17.66
C LEU A 106 -17.20 4.92 -18.74
N HIS A 107 -16.97 4.31 -19.91
CA HIS A 107 -16.16 4.87 -21.02
C HIS A 107 -14.73 5.29 -20.61
N LEU A 108 -14.15 4.59 -19.64
CA LEU A 108 -12.81 4.81 -19.11
C LEU A 108 -11.78 3.96 -19.86
N LYS A 109 -10.64 4.57 -20.20
CA LYS A 109 -9.53 3.86 -20.86
C LYS A 109 -8.84 2.92 -19.88
N LEU A 110 -9.10 1.61 -20.02
CA LEU A 110 -8.48 0.56 -19.20
C LEU A 110 -6.96 0.62 -19.15
N GLY A 111 -6.30 1.08 -20.23
CA GLY A 111 -4.85 1.28 -20.26
C GLY A 111 -4.33 2.31 -19.25
N HIS A 112 -5.06 3.41 -19.02
CA HIS A 112 -4.70 4.41 -18.01
C HIS A 112 -4.97 3.91 -16.60
N VAL A 113 -6.12 3.25 -16.40
CA VAL A 113 -6.47 2.62 -15.12
C VAL A 113 -5.39 1.62 -14.73
N ARG A 114 -4.97 0.76 -15.66
CA ARG A 114 -3.86 -0.19 -15.46
C ARG A 114 -2.55 0.50 -15.12
N SER A 115 -2.21 1.57 -15.84
CA SER A 115 -0.98 2.33 -15.55
C SER A 115 -0.99 2.94 -14.15
N LYS A 116 -2.15 3.38 -13.64
CA LYS A 116 -2.29 3.86 -12.26
C LYS A 116 -2.21 2.72 -11.24
N VAL A 117 -2.89 1.60 -11.51
CA VAL A 117 -2.88 0.41 -10.65
C VAL A 117 -1.46 -0.14 -10.54
N GLU A 118 -0.75 -0.32 -11.65
CA GLU A 118 0.65 -0.81 -11.65
C GLU A 118 1.60 0.15 -10.89
N LYS A 119 1.35 1.46 -10.94
CA LYS A 119 2.12 2.43 -10.14
C LYS A 119 1.84 2.27 -8.64
N ALA A 120 0.57 2.20 -8.27
CA ALA A 120 0.16 1.99 -6.88
C ALA A 120 0.67 0.64 -6.34
N GLU A 121 0.56 -0.43 -7.13
CA GLU A 121 1.18 -1.75 -6.89
C GLU A 121 2.66 -1.65 -6.57
N LYS A 122 3.44 -0.98 -7.44
CA LYS A 122 4.88 -0.82 -7.25
C LYS A 122 5.21 -0.03 -6.00
N GLN A 123 4.41 0.99 -5.66
CA GLN A 123 4.60 1.76 -4.43
C GLN A 123 4.31 0.91 -3.20
N VAL A 124 3.20 0.18 -3.19
CA VAL A 124 2.82 -0.74 -2.11
C VAL A 124 3.90 -1.82 -1.94
N ALA A 125 4.29 -2.49 -3.02
CA ALA A 125 5.33 -3.51 -3.00
C ALA A 125 6.70 -2.96 -2.56
N ARG A 126 7.02 -1.71 -2.91
CA ARG A 126 8.24 -1.03 -2.45
C ARG A 126 8.19 -0.78 -0.94
N VAL A 127 7.06 -0.29 -0.41
CA VAL A 127 6.88 -0.09 1.03
C VAL A 127 7.00 -1.41 1.80
N GLU A 128 6.46 -2.51 1.28
CA GLU A 128 6.63 -3.83 1.91
C GLU A 128 8.08 -4.35 1.86
N ARG A 129 8.76 -4.18 0.72
CA ARG A 129 10.11 -4.71 0.51
C ARG A 129 11.18 -3.88 1.23
N SER A 130 11.00 -2.56 1.29
CA SER A 130 11.86 -1.66 2.07
C SER A 130 11.81 -2.00 3.55
N GLU A 131 10.70 -2.46 4.11
CA GLU A 131 10.70 -2.87 5.52
C GLU A 131 11.30 -4.26 5.74
N LYS A 132 11.18 -5.20 4.80
CA LYS A 132 11.92 -6.47 4.91
C LYS A 132 13.43 -6.24 4.93
N ALA A 133 13.90 -5.16 4.28
CA ALA A 133 15.28 -4.69 4.35
C ALA A 133 15.56 -3.88 5.64
N GLU A 134 14.69 -2.97 6.05
CA GLU A 134 14.87 -2.15 7.27
C GLU A 134 14.80 -2.98 8.57
N LYS A 135 13.97 -4.02 8.59
CA LYS A 135 13.90 -5.01 9.68
C LYS A 135 15.05 -6.01 9.65
N ALA A 136 15.76 -6.14 8.52
CA ALA A 136 17.02 -6.89 8.40
C ALA A 136 18.27 -6.00 8.61
N GLU A 137 18.11 -4.68 8.53
CA GLU A 137 19.13 -3.65 8.76
C GLU A 137 18.94 -2.95 10.11
N LYS A 138 18.36 -3.66 11.08
CA LYS A 138 18.58 -3.36 12.49
C LYS A 138 19.70 -4.29 12.97
N PRO A 139 20.99 -3.98 12.75
CA PRO A 139 22.02 -4.65 13.52
C PRO A 139 21.73 -4.35 15.00
N GLU A 140 21.41 -5.39 15.75
CA GLU A 140 21.51 -5.52 17.21
C GLU A 140 22.95 -5.23 17.70
N LYS A 141 23.49 -4.05 17.39
CA LYS A 141 24.87 -3.67 17.73
C LYS A 141 25.01 -2.20 18.06
N MET A 142 24.06 -1.67 18.84
CA MET A 142 24.27 -0.46 19.62
C MET A 142 23.66 -0.63 21.02
N GLU A 143 24.21 -1.56 21.80
CA GLU A 143 24.05 -1.55 23.26
C GLU A 143 25.38 -1.94 23.92
N LYS A 144 26.45 -1.22 23.56
CA LYS A 144 27.70 -1.27 24.33
C LYS A 144 28.40 0.08 24.34
N VAL A 145 27.67 1.10 24.77
CA VAL A 145 28.24 2.31 25.34
C VAL A 145 27.43 2.62 26.61
N GLU A 146 28.13 3.04 27.67
CA GLU A 146 27.60 3.41 28.99
C GLU A 146 27.28 2.27 29.97
N LYS A 147 28.35 1.68 30.53
CA LYS A 147 28.34 1.50 31.98
C LYS A 147 29.71 1.79 32.58
N MET A 148 29.67 2.76 33.49
CA MET A 148 30.57 2.94 34.63
C MET A 148 31.79 3.86 34.45
N GLU A 149 31.49 5.15 34.44
CA GLU A 149 31.99 6.12 35.43
C GLU A 149 32.99 5.59 36.48
N LYS A 150 34.13 6.30 36.57
CA LYS A 150 34.97 6.58 37.76
C LYS A 150 34.88 5.61 38.96
N PRO A 151 36.04 5.22 39.47
CA PRO A 151 36.33 5.64 40.84
C PRO A 151 37.63 6.46 40.96
N GLU A 152 37.47 7.55 41.69
CA GLU A 152 38.48 8.43 42.23
C GLU A 152 39.28 7.72 43.35
N LYS A 153 40.63 7.78 43.29
CA LYS A 153 41.69 7.78 44.36
C LYS A 153 41.43 7.03 45.70
N PRO A 154 42.46 6.37 46.31
CA PRO A 154 43.64 7.10 46.80
C PRO A 154 45.00 6.35 46.94
N ALA A 155 46.06 7.16 46.98
CA ALA A 155 47.34 7.04 47.70
C ALA A 155 48.03 5.66 47.89
N LYS A 156 49.23 5.54 47.31
CA LYS A 156 50.36 4.90 48.01
C LYS A 156 51.67 5.66 47.76
N VAL A 157 52.12 6.26 48.85
CA VAL A 157 53.38 6.98 49.08
C VAL A 157 54.52 5.96 49.32
N GLU A 158 55.74 6.37 48.89
CA GLU A 158 57.10 5.98 49.32
C GLU A 158 57.72 4.58 49.04
N ARG A 159 58.77 4.58 48.16
CA ARG A 159 60.23 4.23 48.34
C ARG A 159 60.64 3.01 49.22
N PRO A 160 61.85 2.36 49.08
CA PRO A 160 63.07 2.68 48.29
C PRO A 160 63.79 1.49 47.59
N GLY A 161 64.78 1.80 46.73
CA GLY A 161 66.07 1.09 46.57
C GLY A 161 66.15 -0.25 45.79
N ARG A 162 66.81 -0.23 44.63
CA ARG A 162 68.11 -0.89 44.36
C ARG A 162 68.61 -0.55 42.97
#